data_AF-A0A349UXV6-F1
#
_entry.id   AF-A0A349UXV6-F1
#
_cell.length_a   1.000
_cell.length_b   1.000
_cell.length_c   1.000
_cell.angle_alpha   90.00
_cell.angle_beta   90.00
_cell.angle_gamma   90.00
#
_symmetry.space_group_name_H-M   'P 1'
#
loop_
_entity.id
_entity.type
_entity.pdbx_description
1 polymer ?
#
loop_
_entity_poly.entity_id
_entity_poly.type
_entity_poly.pdbx_seq_one_letter_code
_entity_poly.pdbx_strand_id
1 'polypeptide(L)'
;IGTGGPDRPAVDKTYINVSYNFMTPVDDGLTRYFWFQHRNTDPNDESVSKFMNDGARMAFEEDRAVLTEVHKGMRDRHTPNIDLRLDAGAKLFRKQLQQRIDIENSN
;
A
#
# COMPACT_ATOMS: atom_id res chain seq x y z
N ILE A 1 -1.69 27.57 18.83
CA ILE A 1 -2.03 27.86 17.42
C ILE A 1 -1.56 26.66 16.59
N GLY A 2 -2.44 26.03 15.82
CA GLY A 2 -2.07 24.91 14.93
C GLY A 2 -1.51 25.43 13.60
N THR A 3 -0.47 24.78 13.07
CA THR A 3 0.23 25.19 11.85
C THR A 3 -0.03 24.28 10.64
N GLY A 4 -0.81 23.20 10.82
CA GLY A 4 -1.15 22.24 9.75
C GLY A 4 -2.34 22.65 8.89
N GLY A 5 -2.48 22.01 7.73
CA GLY A 5 -3.61 22.17 6.82
C GLY A 5 -3.21 22.04 5.34
N PRO A 6 -4.18 21.91 4.41
CA PRO A 6 -3.92 21.98 2.98
C PRO A 6 -3.18 23.27 2.62
N ASP A 7 -2.24 23.17 1.68
CA ASP A 7 -1.44 24.29 1.15
C ASP A 7 -0.61 25.07 2.19
N ARG A 8 -0.49 24.57 3.43
CA ARG A 8 0.40 25.13 4.43
C ARG A 8 1.83 24.61 4.21
N PRO A 9 2.85 25.48 4.25
CA PRO A 9 4.23 25.00 4.17
C PRO A 9 4.57 24.15 5.39
N ALA A 10 5.46 23.17 5.21
CA ALA A 10 6.05 22.47 6.32
C ALA A 10 6.83 23.47 7.21
N VAL A 11 6.67 23.33 8.52
CA VAL A 11 7.43 24.06 9.54
C VAL A 11 8.26 23.07 10.33
N ASP A 12 9.16 23.54 11.19
CA ASP A 12 10.04 22.68 12.00
C ASP A 12 9.30 21.64 12.85
N LYS A 13 8.02 21.92 13.18
CA LYS A 13 7.15 21.02 13.95
C LYS A 13 6.25 20.11 13.09
N THR A 14 6.37 20.16 11.77
CA THR A 14 5.59 19.31 10.88
C THR A 14 6.12 17.89 10.97
N TYR A 15 5.28 16.98 11.49
CA TYR A 15 5.55 15.55 11.43
C TYR A 15 5.28 15.05 10.01
N ILE A 16 6.29 14.42 9.42
CA ILE A 16 6.22 13.78 8.10
C ILE A 16 6.60 12.32 8.29
N ASN A 17 5.69 11.43 7.89
CA ASN A 17 5.95 10.00 7.80
C ASN A 17 5.45 9.50 6.44
N VAL A 18 6.38 9.01 5.64
CA VAL A 18 6.13 8.48 4.30
C VAL A 18 6.17 6.97 4.38
N SER A 19 5.06 6.33 4.01
CA SER A 19 4.95 4.88 3.90
C SER A 19 5.24 4.44 2.48
N TYR A 20 6.19 3.53 2.32
CA TYR A 20 6.55 2.92 1.04
C TYR A 20 6.06 1.49 0.98
N ASN A 21 5.44 1.11 -0.13
CA ASN A 21 4.80 -0.18 -0.33
C ASN A 21 5.13 -0.70 -1.73
N PHE A 22 5.90 -1.78 -1.81
CA PHE A 22 6.34 -2.39 -3.07
C PHE A 22 5.94 -3.86 -3.10
N MET A 23 5.23 -4.26 -4.16
CA MET A 23 4.85 -5.65 -4.39
C MET A 23 5.61 -6.18 -5.61
N THR A 24 6.28 -7.30 -5.44
CA THR A 24 6.98 -8.00 -6.52
C THR A 24 6.34 -9.37 -6.69
N PRO A 25 5.72 -9.66 -7.84
CA PRO A 25 5.20 -10.99 -8.15
C PRO A 25 6.30 -12.04 -8.06
N VAL A 26 6.01 -13.18 -7.42
CA VAL A 26 6.86 -14.36 -7.43
C VAL A 26 6.30 -15.38 -8.41
N ASP A 27 5.01 -15.65 -8.30
CA ASP A 27 4.21 -16.46 -9.23
C ASP A 27 2.75 -15.93 -9.26
N ASP A 28 1.81 -16.74 -9.74
CA ASP A 28 0.40 -16.36 -9.91
C ASP A 28 -0.37 -16.18 -8.59
N GLY A 29 0.04 -16.88 -7.53
CA GLY A 29 -0.60 -16.89 -6.22
C GLY A 29 0.25 -16.28 -5.11
N LEU A 30 1.52 -15.96 -5.39
CA LEU A 30 2.47 -15.47 -4.41
C LEU A 30 3.10 -14.14 -4.84
N THR A 31 3.07 -13.18 -3.93
CA THR A 31 3.75 -11.89 -4.07
C THR A 31 4.66 -11.66 -2.87
N ARG A 32 5.81 -11.04 -3.11
CA ARG A 32 6.66 -10.49 -2.05
C ARG A 32 6.31 -9.03 -1.85
N TYR A 33 5.89 -8.69 -0.64
CA TYR A 33 5.48 -7.33 -0.28
C TYR A 33 6.52 -6.72 0.67
N PHE A 34 7.27 -5.75 0.15
CA PHE A 34 8.22 -4.94 0.90
C PHE A 34 7.55 -3.65 1.38
N TRP A 35 7.71 -3.35 2.66
CA TRP A 35 7.20 -2.14 3.27
C TRP A 35 8.25 -1.53 4.19
N PHE A 36 8.24 -0.20 4.28
CA PHE A 36 8.98 0.53 5.29
C PHE A 36 8.43 1.95 5.42
N GLN A 37 8.77 2.60 6.52
CA GLN A 37 8.40 3.98 6.79
C GLN A 37 9.64 4.84 6.93
N HIS A 38 9.59 6.04 6.36
CA HIS A 38 10.60 7.07 6.53
C HIS A 38 9.96 8.27 7.25
N ARG A 39 10.51 8.64 8.40
CA ARG A 39 10.01 9.78 9.20
C ARG A 39 11.10 10.83 9.40
N ASN A 40 10.68 12.08 9.57
CA ASN A 40 11.58 13.22 9.79
C ASN A 40 11.88 13.52 11.28
N THR A 41 11.46 12.64 12.19
CA THR A 41 11.52 12.84 13.65
C THR A 41 12.26 11.69 14.32
N ASP A 42 12.94 12.03 15.43
CA ASP A 42 13.60 11.08 16.32
C ASP A 42 14.44 10.01 15.58
N PRO A 43 15.41 10.43 14.73
CA PRO A 43 16.15 9.50 13.87
C PRO A 43 17.07 8.57 14.64
N ASN A 44 17.49 8.97 15.85
CA ASN A 44 18.40 8.21 16.72
C ASN A 44 17.68 7.60 17.93
N ASP A 45 16.35 7.74 18.05
CA ASP A 45 15.59 7.15 19.15
C ASP A 45 15.13 5.74 18.78
N GLU A 46 15.77 4.74 19.37
CA GLU A 46 15.45 3.34 19.17
C GLU A 46 14.06 2.97 19.72
N SER A 47 13.61 3.61 20.79
CA SER A 47 12.31 3.32 21.40
C SER A 47 11.16 3.78 20.50
N VAL A 48 11.28 4.96 19.91
CA VAL A 48 10.34 5.48 18.91
C VAL A 48 10.40 4.61 17.66
N SER A 49 11.60 4.24 17.20
CA SER A 49 11.77 3.35 16.04
C SER A 49 11.07 2.02 16.23
N LYS A 50 11.23 1.40 17.41
CA LYS A 50 10.57 0.14 17.76
C LYS A 50 9.05 0.29 17.78
N PHE A 51 8.54 1.30 18.47
CA PHE A 51 7.10 1.53 18.58
C PHE A 51 6.44 1.70 17.20
N MET A 52 7.04 2.53 16.35
CA MET A 52 6.55 2.78 14.99
C MET A 52 6.60 1.53 14.12
N ASN A 53 7.70 0.77 14.19
CA ASN A 53 7.85 -0.48 13.44
C ASN A 53 6.84 -1.56 13.88
N ASP A 54 6.60 -1.68 15.19
CA ASP A 54 5.62 -2.62 15.73
C ASP A 54 4.19 -2.26 15.26
N GLY A 55 3.85 -0.97 15.25
CA GLY A 55 2.58 -0.47 14.73
C GLY A 55 2.42 -0.72 13.22
N ALA A 56 3.46 -0.44 12.43
CA ALA A 56 3.45 -0.70 10.99
C ALA A 56 3.33 -2.20 10.68
N ARG A 57 4.01 -3.06 11.45
CA ARG A 57 3.89 -4.52 11.32
C ARG A 57 2.48 -5.00 11.61
N MET A 58 1.82 -4.47 12.64
CA MET A 58 0.44 -4.82 12.96
C MET A 58 -0.50 -4.53 11.79
N ALA A 59 -0.48 -3.30 11.27
CA ALA A 59 -1.30 -2.90 10.13
C ALA A 59 -1.04 -3.76 8.88
N PHE A 60 0.23 -4.09 8.63
CA PHE A 60 0.61 -4.95 7.51
C PHE A 60 0.07 -6.38 7.63
N GLU A 61 0.10 -6.95 8.84
CA GLU A 61 -0.43 -8.29 9.10
C GLU A 61 -1.95 -8.34 8.92
N GLU A 62 -2.66 -7.26 9.28
CA GLU A 62 -4.09 -7.09 9.00
C GLU A 62 -4.36 -7.05 7.49
N ASP A 63 -3.64 -6.19 6.75
CA ASP A 63 -3.74 -6.10 5.28
C ASP A 63 -3.46 -7.46 4.63
N ARG A 64 -2.42 -8.18 5.06
CA ARG A 64 -2.08 -9.50 4.53
C ARG A 64 -3.23 -10.49 4.70
N ALA A 65 -3.85 -10.52 5.88
CA ALA A 65 -4.96 -11.43 6.15
C ALA A 65 -6.14 -11.17 5.20
N VAL A 66 -6.51 -9.90 5.02
CA VAL A 66 -7.60 -9.50 4.11
C VAL A 66 -7.25 -9.83 2.66
N LEU A 67 -6.06 -9.44 2.19
CA LEU A 67 -5.62 -9.66 0.81
C LEU A 67 -5.55 -11.15 0.45
N THR A 68 -5.18 -12.00 1.41
CA THR A 68 -5.14 -13.45 1.22
C THR A 68 -6.53 -14.02 0.94
N GLU A 69 -7.54 -13.64 1.71
CA GLU A 69 -8.92 -14.10 1.49
C GLU A 69 -9.53 -13.49 0.23
N VAL A 70 -9.25 -12.22 -0.06
CA VAL A 70 -9.66 -11.57 -1.31
C VAL A 70 -9.07 -12.30 -2.52
N HIS A 71 -7.80 -12.68 -2.49
CA HIS A 71 -7.17 -13.41 -3.58
C HIS A 71 -7.84 -14.77 -3.82
N LYS A 72 -8.14 -15.54 -2.75
CA LYS A 72 -8.90 -16.80 -2.87
C LYS A 72 -10.25 -16.58 -3.54
N GLY A 73 -11.01 -15.57 -3.10
CA GLY A 73 -12.31 -15.25 -3.67
C GLY A 73 -12.24 -14.78 -5.14
N MET A 74 -11.18 -14.06 -5.51
CA MET A 74 -10.95 -13.64 -6.90
C MET A 74 -10.58 -14.80 -7.81
N ARG A 75 -9.77 -15.76 -7.32
CA ARG A 75 -9.38 -16.96 -8.07
C ARG A 75 -10.58 -17.89 -8.29
N ASP A 76 -11.36 -18.11 -7.25
CA ASP A 76 -12.48 -19.06 -7.25
C ASP A 76 -13.82 -18.36 -7.54
N ARG A 77 -13.79 -17.31 -8.38
CA ARG A 77 -14.94 -16.42 -8.63
C ARG A 77 -15.99 -17.06 -9.54
N HIS A 78 -17.22 -17.17 -9.04
CA HIS A 78 -18.36 -17.74 -9.78
C HIS A 78 -19.33 -16.69 -10.36
N THR A 79 -19.32 -15.46 -9.82
CA THR A 79 -20.20 -14.37 -10.23
C THR A 79 -19.42 -13.07 -10.44
N PRO A 80 -19.95 -12.10 -11.21
CA PRO A 80 -19.35 -10.78 -11.32
C PRO A 80 -19.22 -10.07 -9.96
N ASN A 81 -18.25 -9.15 -9.84
CA ASN A 81 -18.08 -8.32 -8.64
C ASN A 81 -19.21 -7.28 -8.53
N ILE A 82 -19.59 -6.94 -7.30
CA ILE A 82 -20.39 -5.75 -7.01
C ILE A 82 -19.41 -4.61 -6.78
N ASP A 83 -19.34 -3.69 -7.74
CA ASP A 83 -18.35 -2.62 -7.69
C ASP A 83 -18.94 -1.34 -7.11
N LEU A 84 -18.16 -0.71 -6.23
CA LEU A 84 -18.47 0.55 -5.60
C LEU A 84 -17.69 1.69 -6.26
N ARG A 85 -18.12 2.93 -6.02
CA ARG A 85 -17.41 4.11 -6.54
C ARG A 85 -15.95 4.19 -6.06
N LEU A 86 -15.67 3.68 -4.87
CA LEU A 86 -14.31 3.64 -4.31
C LEU A 86 -13.37 2.67 -5.07
N ASP A 87 -13.91 1.72 -5.83
CA ASP A 87 -13.10 0.75 -6.60
C ASP A 87 -12.55 1.31 -7.91
N ALA A 88 -12.97 2.51 -8.30
CA ALA A 88 -12.60 3.12 -9.59
C ALA A 88 -11.09 3.22 -9.77
N GLY A 89 -10.35 3.60 -8.72
CA GLY A 89 -8.89 3.70 -8.76
C GLY A 89 -8.21 2.35 -9.00
N ALA A 90 -8.58 1.33 -8.21
CA ALA A 90 -8.01 -0.01 -8.34
C ALA A 90 -8.33 -0.65 -9.70
N LYS A 91 -9.53 -0.42 -10.24
CA LYS A 91 -9.91 -0.88 -11.58
C LYS A 91 -9.11 -0.20 -12.69
N LEU A 92 -8.94 1.12 -12.61
CA LEU A 92 -8.16 1.87 -13.58
C LEU A 92 -6.70 1.39 -13.58
N PHE A 93 -6.12 1.18 -12.40
CA PHE A 93 -4.78 0.61 -12.26
C PHE A 93 -4.65 -0.75 -12.95
N ARG A 94 -5.55 -1.70 -12.65
CA ARG A 94 -5.54 -3.04 -13.27
C ARG A 94 -5.65 -2.96 -14.79
N LYS A 95 -6.52 -2.09 -15.33
CA LYS A 95 -6.65 -1.88 -16.76
C LYS A 95 -5.34 -1.40 -17.40
N GLN A 96 -4.70 -0.39 -16.79
CA GLN A 96 -3.44 0.16 -17.31
C GLN A 96 -2.28 -0.85 -17.22
N LEU A 97 -2.23 -1.64 -16.14
CA LEU A 97 -1.25 -2.70 -15.99
C LEU A 97 -1.42 -3.78 -17.08
N GLN A 98 -2.66 -4.24 -17.31
CA GLN A 98 -2.93 -5.21 -18.37
C GLN A 98 -2.50 -4.69 -19.75
N GLN A 99 -2.80 -3.42 -20.06
CA GLN A 99 -2.37 -2.81 -21.31
C GLN A 99 -0.85 -2.82 -21.50
N ARG A 100 -0.07 -2.61 -20.43
CA ARG A 100 1.40 -2.68 -20.49
C ARG A 100 1.88 -4.11 -20.74
N ILE A 101 1.29 -5.09 -20.06
CA ILE A 101 1.59 -6.52 -20.25
C ILE A 101 1.27 -6.94 -21.70
N ASP A 102 0.12 -6.52 -22.25
CA ASP A 102 -0.28 -6.84 -23.61
C ASP A 102 0.70 -6.25 -24.65
N ILE A 103 1.20 -5.03 -24.41
CA ILE A 103 2.23 -4.40 -25.24
C ILE A 103 3.54 -5.19 -25.17
N GLU A 104 3.97 -5.61 -23.97
CA GLU A 104 5.19 -6.41 -23.80
C GLU A 104 5.11 -7.75 -24.53
N ASN A 105 3.94 -8.42 -24.48
CA ASN A 105 3.70 -9.71 -25.14
C ASN A 105 3.53 -9.63 -26.66
N SER A 106 3.30 -8.43 -27.21
CA SER A 106 3.10 -8.22 -28.66
C SER A 106 4.40 -7.91 -29.41
N ASN A 107 5.52 -7.80 -28.69
CA ASN A 107 6.87 -7.62 -29.24
C ASN A 107 7.60 -8.95 -29.38
#